data_AF-A0AAJ4MPM2-F1
#
_entry.id   AF-A0AAJ4MPM2-F1
#
_cell.length_a   1.000
_cell.length_b   1.000
_cell.length_c   1.000
_cell.angle_alpha   90.00
_cell.angle_beta   90.00
_cell.angle_gamma   90.00
#
_symmetry.space_group_name_H-M   'P 1'
#
loop_
_entity.id
_entity.type
_entity.pdbx_description
1 polymer ?
#
loop_
_entity_poly.entity_id
_entity_poly.type
_entity_poly.pdbx_seq_one_letter_code
_entity_poly.pdbx_strand_id
1 'polypeptide(L)'
;MADKFYDGMPNVNEKLNEMDRAFAAGPYNALPLTGGNLSGPIVSFSSLAFVTPGAPAPGDAPTMLRGAAHQGGTSPSLVAALGVGGTNGLSYQGQFRWYTSSGRPTSNGTYTCLSYDLRLRAIDVKSNLESADLMVISGAGDLAVRGTLSSSARIVSSAIQVGPIPAMESESIIGGIDQSQGKTNLRIPNSTTFYVSAGAMGSASACSVSVNASTNTGRSINVSGTINAGGADYAEYIFKSPACGIVAAGQVIGIGADGQLTDRWVDAISFAVKSTDPCMVGGDKWSQQLGPRPASVTRTLDSVESQLVSEAQAAIEAVYDGLTLLTPAVPAKAAVYREVPLAGDTDEEWAARQAPGLVFDAALEALRKKVDRIAFAGQVPCNVVGAVPGQFIVPVQQGEGITGIPVNEDELTLKQYMRAIGKVIATEDDGRARVIVKVA
;
A
#
# COMPACT_ATOMS: atom_id res chain seq x y z
N MET A 1 19.90 -1.18 -75.27
CA MET A 1 20.44 -2.43 -75.84
C MET A 1 20.91 -2.25 -77.27
N ALA A 2 20.14 -1.55 -78.12
CA ALA A 2 20.49 -1.34 -79.53
C ALA A 2 21.87 -0.68 -79.75
N ASP A 3 22.31 0.23 -78.88
CA ASP A 3 23.57 0.99 -79.09
C ASP A 3 24.85 0.20 -78.72
N LYS A 4 24.70 -1.01 -78.16
CA LYS A 4 25.82 -1.85 -77.71
C LYS A 4 26.22 -2.92 -78.73
N PHE A 5 25.44 -3.08 -79.81
CA PHE A 5 25.65 -4.06 -80.86
C PHE A 5 25.52 -3.39 -82.22
N TYR A 6 26.45 -3.70 -83.13
CA TYR A 6 26.40 -3.28 -84.53
C TYR A 6 26.48 -4.50 -85.44
N ASP A 7 26.01 -4.35 -86.67
CA ASP A 7 25.94 -5.46 -87.62
C ASP A 7 27.35 -5.97 -87.98
N GLY A 8 27.54 -7.30 -87.94
CA GLY A 8 28.83 -7.95 -88.14
C GLY A 8 29.82 -7.93 -86.96
N MET A 9 29.39 -7.53 -85.76
CA MET A 9 30.25 -7.49 -84.58
C MET A 9 30.80 -8.90 -84.22
N PRO A 10 32.14 -9.11 -84.22
CA PRO A 10 32.72 -10.45 -84.08
C PRO A 10 32.66 -11.02 -82.66
N ASN A 11 32.36 -10.20 -81.65
CA ASN A 11 32.36 -10.57 -80.23
C ASN A 11 30.99 -10.40 -79.54
N VAL A 12 29.89 -10.60 -80.27
CA VAL A 12 28.51 -10.49 -79.73
C VAL A 12 28.29 -11.37 -78.49
N ASN A 13 28.79 -12.60 -78.50
CA ASN A 13 28.62 -13.52 -77.37
C ASN A 13 29.33 -13.04 -76.09
N GLU A 14 30.50 -12.40 -76.22
CA GLU A 14 31.22 -11.84 -75.07
C GLU A 14 30.48 -10.63 -74.49
N LYS A 15 29.86 -9.81 -75.34
CA LYS A 15 29.01 -8.68 -74.90
C LYS A 15 27.71 -9.13 -74.26
N LEU A 16 27.07 -10.18 -74.77
CA LEU A 16 25.92 -10.82 -74.12
C LEU A 16 26.29 -11.37 -72.75
N ASN A 17 27.43 -12.04 -72.62
CA ASN A 17 27.91 -12.56 -71.34
C ASN A 17 28.33 -11.43 -70.37
N GLU A 18 28.79 -10.28 -70.85
CA GLU A 18 28.96 -9.09 -70.01
C GLU A 18 27.62 -8.51 -69.56
N MET A 19 26.61 -8.50 -70.42
CA MET A 19 25.27 -8.00 -70.08
C MET A 19 24.54 -8.91 -69.09
N ASP A 20 24.65 -10.22 -69.26
CA ASP A 20 24.10 -11.19 -68.31
C ASP A 20 24.80 -11.06 -66.95
N ARG A 21 26.13 -10.91 -66.94
CA ARG A 21 26.87 -10.57 -65.71
C ARG A 21 26.45 -9.22 -65.12
N ALA A 22 26.13 -8.22 -65.93
CA ALA A 22 25.64 -6.92 -65.47
C ALA A 22 24.18 -6.95 -64.99
N PHE A 23 23.35 -7.85 -65.51
CA PHE A 23 21.97 -8.06 -65.07
C PHE A 23 21.96 -8.86 -63.76
N ALA A 24 22.83 -9.87 -63.66
CA ALA A 24 23.10 -10.61 -62.44
C ALA A 24 23.74 -9.74 -61.33
N ALA A 25 24.54 -8.73 -61.71
CA ALA A 25 25.16 -7.78 -60.76
C ALA A 25 24.39 -6.46 -60.58
N GLY A 26 23.29 -6.23 -61.31
CA GLY A 26 22.60 -4.94 -61.41
C GLY A 26 21.43 -4.76 -60.42
N PRO A 27 21.07 -3.51 -60.07
CA PRO A 27 20.12 -3.19 -58.99
C PRO A 27 18.63 -3.51 -59.27
N TYR A 28 18.31 -4.15 -60.40
CA TYR A 28 16.93 -4.44 -60.82
C TYR A 28 16.36 -5.77 -60.31
N ASN A 29 17.02 -6.40 -59.35
CA ASN A 29 16.56 -7.65 -58.74
C ASN A 29 15.43 -7.44 -57.71
N ALA A 30 14.44 -6.60 -58.02
CA ALA A 30 13.50 -6.11 -57.01
C ALA A 30 12.13 -6.81 -56.95
N LEU A 31 11.74 -7.66 -57.91
CA LEU A 31 10.43 -8.34 -57.84
C LEU A 31 10.44 -9.77 -58.41
N PRO A 32 10.60 -10.81 -57.57
CA PRO A 32 10.39 -12.20 -57.96
C PRO A 32 8.89 -12.47 -58.19
N LEU A 33 8.52 -12.87 -59.42
CA LEU A 33 7.17 -13.35 -59.78
C LEU A 33 6.76 -14.66 -59.06
N THR A 34 7.66 -15.23 -58.27
CA THR A 34 7.48 -16.47 -57.51
C THR A 34 7.24 -16.23 -56.02
N GLY A 35 6.92 -14.98 -55.63
CA GLY A 35 6.75 -14.58 -54.24
C GLY A 35 8.06 -14.13 -53.64
N GLY A 36 8.30 -12.83 -53.68
CA GLY A 36 9.42 -12.18 -53.00
C GLY A 36 8.94 -11.13 -52.00
N ASN A 37 9.81 -10.80 -51.06
CA ASN A 37 9.57 -9.73 -50.09
C ASN A 37 9.57 -8.36 -50.81
N LEU A 38 8.47 -7.62 -50.70
CA LEU A 38 8.43 -6.21 -51.10
C LEU A 38 9.31 -5.39 -50.15
N SER A 39 10.34 -4.72 -50.68
CA SER A 39 11.14 -3.75 -49.96
C SER A 39 10.95 -2.35 -50.60
N GLY A 40 10.76 -1.32 -49.76
CA GLY A 40 10.59 0.09 -50.20
C GLY A 40 9.31 0.77 -49.69
N PRO A 41 9.19 2.12 -49.84
CA PRO A 41 8.01 2.86 -49.39
C PRO A 41 6.78 2.51 -50.23
N ILE A 42 5.70 2.06 -49.58
CA ILE A 42 4.38 1.88 -50.21
C ILE A 42 3.59 3.17 -49.97
N VAL A 43 3.35 3.92 -51.04
CA VAL A 43 2.57 5.14 -50.99
C VAL A 43 1.19 4.86 -51.59
N SER A 44 0.13 5.07 -50.81
CA SER A 44 -1.24 4.93 -51.27
C SER A 44 -1.99 6.23 -51.00
N PHE A 45 -2.69 6.71 -52.01
CA PHE A 45 -3.55 7.90 -51.92
C PHE A 45 -4.96 7.55 -51.40
N SER A 46 -5.19 6.28 -51.03
CA SER A 46 -6.42 5.74 -50.45
C SER A 46 -6.13 4.90 -49.20
N SER A 47 -7.17 4.48 -48.47
CA SER A 47 -7.03 3.61 -47.30
C SER A 47 -6.34 2.29 -47.65
N LEU A 48 -5.19 2.00 -47.01
CA LEU A 48 -4.65 0.66 -46.96
C LEU A 48 -5.51 -0.18 -46.01
N ALA A 49 -6.13 -1.23 -46.54
CA ALA A 49 -6.77 -2.26 -45.73
C ALA A 49 -5.88 -3.51 -45.75
N PHE A 50 -5.45 -3.96 -44.57
CA PHE A 50 -4.73 -5.22 -44.41
C PHE A 50 -5.76 -6.29 -44.04
N VAL A 51 -5.95 -7.27 -44.90
CA VAL A 51 -6.85 -8.40 -44.66
C VAL A 51 -6.03 -9.68 -44.81
N THR A 52 -6.08 -10.56 -43.81
CA THR A 52 -5.51 -11.90 -43.92
C THR A 52 -6.42 -12.76 -44.81
N PRO A 53 -5.96 -13.24 -45.98
CA PRO A 53 -6.75 -14.15 -46.80
C PRO A 53 -6.60 -15.56 -46.21
N GLY A 54 -7.51 -15.94 -45.33
CA GLY A 54 -7.58 -17.29 -44.77
C GLY A 54 -8.38 -17.33 -43.47
N ALA A 55 -9.30 -18.29 -43.36
CA ALA A 55 -10.07 -18.51 -42.15
C ALA A 55 -9.12 -18.81 -40.96
N PRO A 56 -9.32 -18.21 -39.78
CA PRO A 56 -8.50 -18.50 -38.62
C PRO A 56 -8.59 -19.99 -38.27
N ALA A 57 -7.49 -20.57 -37.79
CA ALA A 57 -7.52 -21.91 -37.23
C ALA A 57 -8.50 -21.96 -36.03
N PRO A 58 -9.15 -23.10 -35.74
CA PRO A 58 -10.10 -23.19 -34.64
C PRO A 58 -9.45 -22.80 -33.30
N GLY A 59 -9.91 -21.71 -32.70
CA GLY A 59 -9.39 -21.17 -31.43
C GLY A 59 -8.62 -19.86 -31.54
N ASP A 60 -8.26 -19.41 -32.75
CA ASP A 60 -7.61 -18.12 -32.95
C ASP A 60 -8.64 -16.98 -33.02
N ALA A 61 -8.48 -15.97 -32.16
CA ALA A 61 -9.21 -14.72 -32.31
C ALA A 61 -8.74 -13.99 -33.58
N PRO A 62 -9.64 -13.44 -34.41
CA PRO A 62 -9.27 -12.69 -35.61
C PRO A 62 -8.65 -11.34 -35.20
N THR A 63 -7.33 -11.29 -35.00
CA THR A 63 -6.59 -10.04 -34.81
C THR A 63 -5.86 -9.64 -36.08
N MET A 64 -5.95 -8.35 -36.40
CA MET A 64 -5.49 -7.74 -37.67
C MET A 64 -3.98 -7.39 -37.69
N LEU A 65 -3.30 -7.52 -36.55
CA LEU A 65 -1.84 -7.38 -36.40
C LEU A 65 -1.32 -8.61 -35.66
N ARG A 66 -0.67 -9.52 -36.41
CA ARG A 66 0.03 -10.68 -35.85
C ARG A 66 1.50 -10.33 -35.67
N GLY A 67 1.99 -10.36 -34.43
CA GLY A 67 3.42 -10.50 -34.18
C GLY A 67 3.90 -11.90 -34.55
N ALA A 68 5.12 -12.04 -35.07
CA ALA A 68 5.74 -13.36 -35.10
C ALA A 68 5.88 -13.86 -33.66
N ALA A 69 5.13 -14.90 -33.29
CA ALA A 69 5.39 -15.62 -32.05
C ALA A 69 6.75 -16.31 -32.23
N HIS A 70 7.78 -15.81 -31.55
CA HIS A 70 9.08 -16.46 -31.60
C HIS A 70 8.94 -17.81 -30.89
N GLN A 71 8.80 -18.88 -31.67
CA GLN A 71 8.77 -20.26 -31.20
C GLN A 71 10.14 -20.57 -30.58
N GLY A 72 10.28 -20.32 -29.28
CA GLY A 72 11.43 -20.76 -28.47
C GLY A 72 12.55 -19.74 -28.19
N GLY A 73 12.34 -18.42 -28.36
CA GLY A 73 13.35 -17.43 -28.01
C GLY A 73 12.82 -16.23 -27.23
N THR A 74 13.68 -15.63 -26.41
CA THR A 74 13.34 -14.67 -25.34
C THR A 74 13.25 -13.20 -25.79
N SER A 75 13.48 -12.87 -27.06
CA SER A 75 13.51 -11.47 -27.55
C SER A 75 12.11 -10.97 -27.99
N PRO A 76 11.65 -9.79 -27.52
CA PRO A 76 10.35 -9.23 -27.88
C PRO A 76 10.33 -8.79 -29.34
N SER A 77 9.27 -9.16 -30.05
CA SER A 77 9.13 -8.84 -31.47
C SER A 77 8.30 -7.58 -31.65
N LEU A 78 8.77 -6.65 -32.49
CA LEU A 78 7.98 -5.49 -32.93
C LEU A 78 6.76 -6.02 -33.70
N VAL A 79 5.56 -5.71 -33.22
CA VAL A 79 4.32 -6.19 -33.83
C VAL A 79 3.55 -5.11 -34.55
N ALA A 80 3.72 -3.85 -34.15
CA ALA A 80 3.07 -2.71 -34.79
C ALA A 80 3.91 -1.44 -34.62
N ALA A 81 3.84 -0.53 -35.59
CA ALA A 81 4.41 0.81 -35.49
C ALA A 81 3.48 1.84 -36.19
N LEU A 82 3.29 3.02 -35.60
CA LEU A 82 2.46 4.11 -36.13
C LEU A 82 3.30 5.38 -36.26
N GLY A 83 3.60 5.81 -37.48
CA GLY A 83 4.26 7.10 -37.73
C GLY A 83 3.38 8.30 -37.39
N VAL A 84 3.98 9.38 -36.88
CA VAL A 84 3.38 10.69 -36.64
C VAL A 84 4.16 11.72 -37.44
N GLY A 85 3.50 12.39 -38.38
CA GLY A 85 4.11 13.45 -39.17
C GLY A 85 4.37 14.72 -38.34
N GLY A 86 5.55 15.31 -38.49
CA GLY A 86 5.94 16.58 -37.88
C GLY A 86 5.92 17.74 -38.88
N THR A 87 5.72 18.96 -38.39
CA THR A 87 5.77 20.20 -39.20
C THR A 87 7.07 20.94 -38.92
N ASN A 88 7.85 21.24 -39.97
CA ASN A 88 9.18 21.82 -39.83
C ASN A 88 9.15 23.14 -39.04
N GLY A 89 9.88 23.21 -37.93
CA GLY A 89 9.93 24.37 -37.02
C GLY A 89 8.83 24.44 -35.96
N LEU A 90 7.86 23.51 -35.95
CA LEU A 90 6.75 23.50 -34.97
C LEU A 90 6.59 22.15 -34.25
N SER A 91 6.82 21.02 -34.91
CA SER A 91 6.79 19.68 -34.30
C SER A 91 7.68 18.68 -35.03
N TYR A 92 8.34 17.79 -34.28
CA TYR A 92 9.19 16.74 -34.84
C TYR A 92 8.35 15.57 -35.39
N GLN A 93 8.85 14.93 -36.44
CA GLN A 93 8.25 13.70 -36.98
C GLN A 93 8.64 12.54 -36.06
N GLY A 94 7.76 11.55 -35.86
CA GLY A 94 8.14 10.36 -35.12
C GLY A 94 7.32 9.12 -35.36
N GLN A 95 7.41 8.09 -34.51
CA GLN A 95 6.55 6.91 -34.60
C GLN A 95 6.31 6.23 -33.24
N PHE A 96 5.12 5.68 -33.00
CA PHE A 96 4.76 4.85 -31.86
C PHE A 96 4.96 3.37 -32.16
N ARG A 97 5.79 2.63 -31.41
CA ARG A 97 6.02 1.18 -31.62
C ARG A 97 5.44 0.32 -30.49
N TRP A 98 4.86 -0.83 -30.85
CA TRP A 98 4.32 -1.86 -29.97
C TRP A 98 5.01 -3.20 -30.17
N TYR A 99 5.41 -3.84 -29.09
CA TYR A 99 6.16 -5.11 -29.06
C TYR A 99 5.36 -6.16 -28.28
N THR A 100 5.50 -7.45 -28.63
CA THR A 100 4.94 -8.57 -27.84
C THR A 100 5.97 -9.71 -27.70
N SER A 101 5.84 -10.54 -26.66
CA SER A 101 6.60 -11.79 -26.51
C SER A 101 5.70 -12.93 -25.99
N SER A 102 6.13 -14.19 -26.12
CA SER A 102 5.35 -15.38 -25.71
C SER A 102 5.34 -15.64 -24.19
N GLY A 103 5.91 -14.75 -23.38
CA GLY A 103 6.03 -14.94 -21.94
C GLY A 103 7.13 -15.89 -21.49
N ARG A 104 7.27 -16.05 -20.17
CA ARG A 104 8.29 -16.89 -19.52
C ARG A 104 7.77 -18.33 -19.31
N PRO A 105 8.54 -19.39 -19.59
CA PRO A 105 8.08 -20.78 -19.47
C PRO A 105 7.70 -21.16 -18.03
N THR A 106 6.71 -22.06 -17.88
CA THR A 106 6.34 -22.64 -16.58
C THR A 106 7.32 -23.74 -16.14
N SER A 107 7.25 -24.17 -14.87
CA SER A 107 8.17 -25.15 -14.25
C SER A 107 8.21 -26.52 -14.94
N ASN A 108 7.22 -26.86 -15.76
CA ASN A 108 7.19 -28.10 -16.53
C ASN A 108 7.80 -27.96 -17.94
N GLY A 109 8.62 -26.92 -18.18
CA GLY A 109 9.30 -26.70 -19.47
C GLY A 109 8.36 -26.36 -20.63
N THR A 110 7.09 -26.08 -20.33
CA THR A 110 6.05 -25.79 -21.31
C THR A 110 5.82 -24.27 -21.38
N TYR A 111 5.95 -23.71 -22.58
CA TYR A 111 5.63 -22.32 -22.89
C TYR A 111 4.11 -22.18 -23.02
N THR A 112 3.41 -22.04 -21.90
CA THR A 112 1.99 -21.70 -21.89
C THR A 112 1.85 -20.17 -21.95
N CYS A 113 0.89 -19.70 -22.74
CA CYS A 113 0.57 -18.30 -23.06
C CYS A 113 0.02 -17.47 -21.87
N LEU A 114 0.62 -17.61 -20.68
CA LEU A 114 0.12 -17.05 -19.43
C LEU A 114 0.56 -15.60 -19.16
N SER A 115 1.22 -14.91 -20.09
CA SER A 115 1.71 -13.55 -19.86
C SER A 115 1.64 -12.61 -21.06
N TYR A 116 1.49 -11.32 -20.80
CA TYR A 116 1.52 -10.22 -21.75
C TYR A 116 2.74 -9.31 -21.55
N ASP A 117 3.24 -8.69 -22.61
CA ASP A 117 4.19 -7.56 -22.62
C ASP A 117 3.72 -6.57 -23.70
N LEU A 118 3.50 -5.31 -23.32
CA LEU A 118 3.08 -4.19 -24.15
C LEU A 118 3.99 -3.01 -23.83
N ARG A 119 4.62 -2.45 -24.86
CA ARG A 119 5.49 -1.27 -24.76
C ARG A 119 5.05 -0.22 -25.75
N LEU A 120 5.18 1.05 -25.40
CA LEU A 120 4.92 2.20 -26.25
C LEU A 120 6.20 3.05 -26.30
N ARG A 121 6.80 3.27 -27.46
CA ARG A 121 7.95 4.20 -27.64
C ARG A 121 7.64 5.19 -28.74
N ALA A 122 8.01 6.45 -28.61
CA ALA A 122 8.18 7.37 -29.73
C ALA A 122 9.52 7.11 -30.45
N ILE A 123 9.77 7.63 -31.65
CA ILE A 123 11.06 7.55 -32.38
C ILE A 123 11.21 8.81 -33.20
N ASP A 124 12.40 9.38 -33.34
CA ASP A 124 12.69 10.42 -34.34
C ASP A 124 13.12 9.77 -35.67
N VAL A 125 12.39 10.07 -36.73
CA VAL A 125 12.58 9.47 -38.06
C VAL A 125 13.83 10.01 -38.78
N LYS A 126 14.30 11.22 -38.45
CA LYS A 126 15.43 11.85 -39.14
C LYS A 126 16.78 11.27 -38.72
N SER A 127 16.88 10.89 -37.46
CA SER A 127 18.06 10.28 -36.87
C SER A 127 17.90 8.76 -36.67
N ASN A 128 16.67 8.25 -36.75
CA ASN A 128 16.26 6.87 -36.51
C ASN A 128 16.45 6.41 -35.05
N LEU A 129 16.32 7.36 -34.11
CA LEU A 129 16.53 7.13 -32.69
C LEU A 129 15.20 6.98 -31.95
N GLU A 130 15.04 5.88 -31.20
CA GLU A 130 13.84 5.63 -30.38
C GLU A 130 13.84 6.47 -29.09
N SER A 131 12.66 6.86 -28.61
CA SER A 131 12.45 7.33 -27.24
C SER A 131 12.44 6.14 -26.29
N ALA A 132 12.55 6.44 -24.99
CA ALA A 132 12.22 5.47 -23.95
C ALA A 132 10.77 4.99 -24.05
N ASP A 133 10.47 3.86 -23.40
CA ASP A 133 9.10 3.37 -23.24
C ASP A 133 8.25 4.42 -22.51
N LEU A 134 7.34 5.06 -23.23
CA LEU A 134 6.35 6.01 -22.77
C LEU A 134 5.23 5.33 -21.95
N MET A 135 4.98 4.04 -22.21
CA MET A 135 4.08 3.19 -21.44
C MET A 135 4.52 1.74 -21.55
N VAL A 136 4.63 1.04 -20.42
CA VAL A 136 4.86 -0.41 -20.37
C VAL A 136 3.75 -1.07 -19.57
N ILE A 137 3.08 -2.06 -20.14
CA ILE A 137 2.14 -2.97 -19.48
C ILE A 137 2.59 -4.40 -19.73
N SER A 138 3.10 -5.10 -18.73
CA SER A 138 3.54 -6.49 -18.87
C SER A 138 3.27 -7.30 -17.59
N GLY A 139 2.88 -8.57 -17.72
CA GLY A 139 2.62 -9.46 -16.58
C GLY A 139 2.17 -10.88 -16.97
N ALA A 140 2.40 -11.84 -16.08
CA ALA A 140 1.93 -13.24 -16.16
C ALA A 140 0.95 -13.57 -15.00
N GLY A 141 0.18 -12.56 -14.58
CA GLY A 141 -0.19 -12.36 -13.18
C GLY A 141 -0.19 -10.87 -12.85
N ASP A 142 0.08 -10.53 -11.58
CA ASP A 142 -0.05 -9.16 -11.05
C ASP A 142 0.88 -8.12 -11.71
N LEU A 143 0.32 -6.95 -12.06
CA LEU A 143 1.04 -5.77 -12.55
C LEU A 143 1.37 -4.84 -11.37
N ALA A 144 2.59 -4.93 -10.85
CA ALA A 144 3.07 -4.07 -9.78
C ALA A 144 3.89 -2.89 -10.34
N VAL A 145 3.42 -1.66 -10.15
CA VAL A 145 4.20 -0.44 -10.43
C VAL A 145 4.95 -0.05 -9.16
N ARG A 146 6.23 -0.41 -9.04
CA ARG A 146 7.04 -0.07 -7.85
C ARG A 146 7.51 1.38 -7.91
N GLY A 147 7.27 2.13 -6.83
CA GLY A 147 7.65 3.54 -6.68
C GLY A 147 6.42 4.45 -6.54
N THR A 148 6.66 5.75 -6.35
CA THR A 148 5.60 6.74 -6.25
C THR A 148 5.07 7.04 -7.66
N LEU A 149 3.87 6.55 -7.98
CA LEU A 149 3.16 6.97 -9.19
C LEU A 149 2.64 8.40 -9.01
N SER A 150 3.50 9.39 -9.25
CA SER A 150 3.09 10.80 -9.20
C SER A 150 2.50 11.22 -10.54
N SER A 151 1.18 11.40 -10.61
CA SER A 151 0.54 12.07 -11.74
C SER A 151 0.17 13.49 -11.33
N SER A 152 0.71 14.49 -12.04
CA SER A 152 0.28 15.89 -11.90
C SER A 152 -1.18 16.09 -12.34
N ALA A 153 -1.73 15.13 -13.08
CA ALA A 153 -3.14 15.01 -13.36
C ALA A 153 -3.83 14.27 -12.21
N ARG A 154 -4.94 14.84 -11.74
CA ARG A 154 -5.98 14.17 -10.94
C ARG A 154 -6.13 12.73 -11.45
N ILE A 155 -5.78 11.72 -10.64
CA ILE A 155 -6.15 10.33 -10.93
C ILE A 155 -7.67 10.28 -10.77
N VAL A 156 -8.41 10.67 -11.81
CA VAL A 156 -9.86 10.53 -11.87
C VAL A 156 -10.11 9.07 -12.24
N SER A 157 -9.87 8.19 -11.29
CA SER A 157 -10.43 6.86 -11.34
C SER A 157 -11.20 6.66 -10.06
N SER A 158 -12.39 6.11 -10.20
CA SER A 158 -13.18 5.55 -9.12
C SER A 158 -12.53 4.32 -8.48
N ALA A 159 -11.28 3.95 -8.78
CA ALA A 159 -10.57 2.89 -8.07
C ALA A 159 -9.05 2.91 -8.33
N ILE A 160 -8.26 3.15 -7.27
CA ILE A 160 -7.07 2.29 -7.08
C ILE A 160 -7.67 0.92 -6.76
N GLN A 161 -7.90 0.08 -7.77
CA GLN A 161 -8.31 -1.31 -7.59
C GLN A 161 -7.05 -2.16 -7.69
N VAL A 162 -6.60 -2.72 -6.58
CA VAL A 162 -5.51 -3.71 -6.55
C VAL A 162 -6.14 -5.08 -6.33
N GLY A 163 -6.13 -5.92 -7.36
CA GLY A 163 -6.47 -7.34 -7.23
C GLY A 163 -6.76 -8.00 -8.58
N PRO A 164 -6.55 -9.33 -8.71
CA PRO A 164 -7.23 -10.14 -9.71
C PRO A 164 -8.43 -10.90 -9.11
N ILE A 165 -9.46 -11.12 -9.93
CA ILE A 165 -10.59 -12.06 -9.76
C ILE A 165 -10.19 -13.38 -10.49
N PRO A 166 -10.63 -14.62 -10.18
CA PRO A 166 -11.34 -15.19 -9.02
C PRO A 166 -10.67 -16.45 -8.43
N ALA A 167 -10.59 -16.56 -7.10
CA ALA A 167 -10.89 -17.79 -6.35
C ALA A 167 -10.76 -17.45 -4.86
N MET A 168 -11.90 -17.46 -4.17
CA MET A 168 -12.11 -17.53 -2.72
C MET A 168 -10.96 -16.99 -1.83
N GLU A 169 -11.21 -15.84 -1.19
CA GLU A 169 -10.38 -15.14 -0.18
C GLU A 169 -9.36 -14.11 -0.69
N SER A 170 -9.75 -13.24 -1.62
CA SER A 170 -8.88 -12.16 -2.11
C SER A 170 -9.15 -10.83 -1.37
N GLU A 171 -8.45 -10.61 -0.26
CA GLU A 171 -8.41 -9.30 0.40
C GLU A 171 -7.51 -8.33 -0.40
N SER A 172 -8.05 -7.14 -0.69
CA SER A 172 -7.27 -6.02 -1.26
C SER A 172 -6.43 -5.38 -0.14
N ILE A 173 -5.18 -5.82 0.01
CA ILE A 173 -4.35 -5.42 1.15
C ILE A 173 -3.38 -4.31 0.74
N ILE A 174 -3.60 -3.06 1.22
CA ILE A 174 -2.50 -2.08 1.27
C ILE A 174 -1.79 -2.28 2.61
N GLY A 175 -0.72 -3.10 2.53
CA GLY A 175 0.26 -3.52 3.54
C GLY A 175 0.01 -4.96 4.03
N GLY A 176 0.79 -5.93 3.51
CA GLY A 176 0.53 -7.38 3.58
C GLY A 176 0.11 -7.96 4.95
N ILE A 177 -0.49 -9.15 4.95
CA ILE A 177 -1.08 -9.79 6.15
C ILE A 177 -0.14 -9.98 7.34
N ASP A 178 1.18 -10.01 7.11
CA ASP A 178 2.21 -10.26 8.14
C ASP A 178 2.89 -8.98 8.65
N GLN A 179 2.20 -7.85 8.65
CA GLN A 179 2.79 -6.61 9.16
C GLN A 179 2.79 -6.53 10.69
N SER A 180 3.88 -5.97 11.23
CA SER A 180 3.97 -5.69 12.66
C SER A 180 2.95 -4.63 13.08
N GLN A 181 2.31 -4.85 14.23
CA GLN A 181 1.36 -3.92 14.82
C GLN A 181 1.96 -2.50 14.95
N GLY A 182 1.14 -1.48 14.70
CA GLY A 182 1.51 -0.07 14.82
C GLY A 182 2.26 0.49 13.61
N LYS A 183 2.55 -0.32 12.58
CA LYS A 183 3.04 0.17 11.30
C LYS A 183 1.91 0.88 10.54
N THR A 184 2.29 1.89 9.75
CA THR A 184 1.34 2.59 8.88
C THR A 184 0.99 1.69 7.69
N ASN A 185 -0.30 1.38 7.57
CA ASN A 185 -0.85 0.60 6.47
C ASN A 185 -1.20 1.52 5.28
N LEU A 186 -1.96 2.57 5.56
CA LEU A 186 -2.34 3.60 4.59
C LEU A 186 -2.24 4.99 5.23
N ARG A 187 -1.67 5.95 4.51
CA ARG A 187 -1.63 7.35 4.95
C ARG A 187 -2.17 8.26 3.86
N ILE A 188 -3.19 9.03 4.21
CA ILE A 188 -3.68 10.16 3.43
C ILE A 188 -3.12 11.42 4.10
N PRO A 189 -2.10 12.09 3.51
CA PRO A 189 -1.46 13.26 4.10
C PRO A 189 -2.48 14.32 4.54
N ASN A 190 -2.27 14.87 5.73
CA ASN A 190 -3.12 15.88 6.36
C ASN A 190 -4.60 15.48 6.59
N SER A 191 -4.96 14.20 6.46
CA SER A 191 -6.34 13.72 6.64
C SER A 191 -6.42 12.56 7.63
N THR A 192 -5.97 11.37 7.25
CA THR A 192 -6.19 10.13 8.01
C THR A 192 -5.02 9.18 7.86
N THR A 193 -4.66 8.47 8.92
CA THR A 193 -3.67 7.38 8.89
C THR A 193 -4.30 6.10 9.45
N PHE A 194 -4.13 5.01 8.72
CA PHE A 194 -4.54 3.67 9.10
C PHE A 194 -3.31 2.89 9.56
N TYR A 195 -3.39 2.26 10.72
CA TYR A 195 -2.31 1.46 11.30
C TYR A 195 -2.69 -0.01 11.34
N VAL A 196 -1.68 -0.87 11.25
CA VAL A 196 -1.83 -2.31 11.42
C VAL A 196 -2.18 -2.62 12.88
N SER A 197 -3.24 -3.39 13.09
CA SER A 197 -3.70 -3.86 14.41
C SER A 197 -3.82 -5.38 14.44
N ALA A 198 -3.26 -6.03 15.46
CA ALA A 198 -3.14 -7.50 15.53
C ALA A 198 -4.05 -8.16 16.60
N GLY A 199 -4.98 -7.41 17.20
CA GLY A 199 -5.95 -7.97 18.15
C GLY A 199 -7.16 -8.54 17.42
N ALA A 200 -7.69 -9.68 17.88
CA ALA A 200 -8.91 -10.31 17.36
C ALA A 200 -10.14 -9.36 17.33
N MET A 201 -10.07 -8.24 18.07
CA MET A 201 -11.05 -7.13 18.07
C MET A 201 -10.39 -5.74 18.23
N GLY A 202 -9.17 -5.53 17.72
CA GLY A 202 -8.45 -4.26 17.84
C GLY A 202 -7.55 -4.17 19.08
N SER A 203 -6.50 -3.35 19.00
CA SER A 203 -5.43 -3.25 19.99
C SER A 203 -5.69 -2.18 21.05
N ALA A 204 -5.23 -2.41 22.29
CA ALA A 204 -5.24 -1.43 23.38
C ALA A 204 -4.00 -0.52 23.42
N SER A 205 -3.02 -0.72 22.53
CA SER A 205 -1.74 0.02 22.56
C SER A 205 -1.56 1.02 21.41
N ALA A 206 -2.56 1.15 20.52
CA ALA A 206 -2.64 2.16 19.46
C ALA A 206 -4.07 2.18 18.87
N CYS A 207 -4.45 3.25 18.18
CA CYS A 207 -5.66 3.26 17.36
C CYS A 207 -5.38 2.62 15.98
N SER A 208 -6.35 1.91 15.40
CA SER A 208 -6.25 1.44 14.01
C SER A 208 -6.46 2.56 12.99
N VAL A 209 -7.13 3.66 13.40
CA VAL A 209 -7.41 4.83 12.57
C VAL A 209 -7.15 6.10 13.37
N SER A 210 -6.28 6.97 12.86
CA SER A 210 -6.13 8.35 13.34
C SER A 210 -6.68 9.34 12.33
N VAL A 211 -7.49 10.29 12.80
CA VAL A 211 -8.11 11.33 11.97
C VAL A 211 -7.67 12.71 12.45
N ASN A 212 -7.07 13.48 11.55
CA ASN A 212 -6.56 14.80 11.86
C ASN A 212 -7.70 15.80 12.08
N ALA A 213 -7.51 16.74 13.00
CA ALA A 213 -8.46 17.82 13.22
C ALA A 213 -8.30 18.92 12.15
N SER A 214 -9.43 19.46 11.69
CA SER A 214 -9.44 20.71 10.92
C SER A 214 -8.99 21.87 11.81
N THR A 215 -7.95 22.60 11.41
CA THR A 215 -7.47 23.78 12.14
C THR A 215 -8.49 24.92 12.18
N ASN A 216 -9.48 24.93 11.28
CA ASN A 216 -10.48 25.99 11.21
C ASN A 216 -11.66 25.72 12.15
N THR A 217 -12.01 24.45 12.39
CA THR A 217 -13.20 24.08 13.19
C THR A 217 -12.87 23.34 14.47
N GLY A 218 -11.64 22.84 14.62
CA GLY A 218 -11.21 21.95 15.70
C GLY A 218 -11.79 20.54 15.62
N ARG A 219 -12.58 20.21 14.58
CA ARG A 219 -13.25 18.91 14.44
C ARG A 219 -12.41 17.94 13.61
N SER A 220 -12.30 16.70 14.07
CA SER A 220 -11.75 15.58 13.28
C SER A 220 -12.84 14.76 12.59
N ILE A 221 -14.03 14.67 13.19
CA ILE A 221 -15.14 13.83 12.71
C ILE A 221 -16.44 14.64 12.77
N ASN A 222 -17.25 14.56 11.71
CA ASN A 222 -18.62 15.08 11.66
C ASN A 222 -19.48 14.07 10.90
N VAL A 223 -20.52 13.53 11.55
CA VAL A 223 -21.35 12.44 11.01
C VAL A 223 -22.81 12.92 10.96
N SER A 224 -23.46 12.79 9.80
CA SER A 224 -24.88 13.16 9.63
C SER A 224 -25.85 12.08 10.11
N GLY A 225 -25.37 10.85 10.29
CA GLY A 225 -26.09 9.71 10.85
C GLY A 225 -25.61 9.33 12.25
N THR A 226 -25.81 8.07 12.62
CA THR A 226 -25.40 7.54 13.93
C THR A 226 -23.98 7.00 13.90
N ILE A 227 -23.30 7.09 15.05
CA ILE A 227 -22.09 6.33 15.34
C ILE A 227 -22.54 5.06 16.04
N ASN A 228 -22.23 3.90 15.47
CA ASN A 228 -22.44 2.62 16.13
C ASN A 228 -21.17 2.21 16.88
N ALA A 229 -21.31 1.90 18.16
CA ALA A 229 -20.22 1.52 19.05
C ALA A 229 -20.67 0.35 19.94
N GLY A 230 -19.73 -0.51 20.35
CA GLY A 230 -20.06 -1.74 21.10
C GLY A 230 -20.51 -1.49 22.54
N GLY A 231 -19.94 -0.49 23.21
CA GLY A 231 -20.25 -0.16 24.59
C GLY A 231 -21.64 0.45 24.79
N ALA A 232 -22.12 0.49 26.04
CA ALA A 232 -23.49 0.90 26.36
C ALA A 232 -23.59 2.18 27.22
N ASP A 233 -22.46 2.74 27.65
CA ASP A 233 -22.39 3.92 28.50
C ASP A 233 -21.40 4.99 28.01
N TYR A 234 -21.66 6.23 28.43
CA TYR A 234 -20.69 7.31 28.37
C TYR A 234 -19.94 7.38 29.70
N ALA A 235 -18.61 7.35 29.63
CA ALA A 235 -17.75 7.44 30.79
C ALA A 235 -16.75 8.59 30.68
N GLU A 236 -16.22 9.03 31.82
CA GLU A 236 -15.10 9.97 31.87
C GLU A 236 -13.97 9.40 32.72
N TYR A 237 -12.72 9.72 32.36
CA TYR A 237 -11.58 9.47 33.24
C TYR A 237 -11.62 10.43 34.43
N ILE A 238 -11.67 9.86 35.65
CA ILE A 238 -11.58 10.63 36.90
C ILE A 238 -10.35 10.17 37.68
N PHE A 239 -9.61 11.13 38.23
CA PHE A 239 -8.47 10.84 39.11
C PHE A 239 -8.93 10.22 40.42
N LYS A 240 -8.15 9.26 40.89
CA LYS A 240 -8.30 8.63 42.19
C LYS A 240 -7.59 9.46 43.23
N SER A 241 -8.25 9.69 44.36
CA SER A 241 -7.57 10.21 45.53
C SER A 241 -6.42 9.26 45.92
N PRO A 242 -5.32 9.77 46.51
CA PRO A 242 -4.19 8.92 46.91
C PRO A 242 -4.56 7.78 47.87
N ALA A 243 -5.66 7.93 48.61
CA ALA A 243 -6.16 6.96 49.56
C ALA A 243 -7.10 5.90 48.93
N CYS A 244 -7.57 6.13 47.70
CA CYS A 244 -8.52 5.24 47.03
C CYS A 244 -7.84 3.94 46.56
N GLY A 245 -8.36 2.82 47.03
CA GLY A 245 -7.91 1.48 46.66
C GLY A 245 -8.21 1.12 45.20
N ILE A 246 -7.99 -0.15 44.84
CA ILE A 246 -8.33 -0.66 43.50
C ILE A 246 -9.85 -0.65 43.32
N VAL A 247 -10.33 -0.06 42.23
CA VAL A 247 -11.76 -0.02 41.88
C VAL A 247 -12.04 -1.08 40.81
N ALA A 248 -12.92 -2.04 41.09
CA ALA A 248 -13.33 -3.07 40.14
C ALA A 248 -14.37 -2.53 39.13
N ALA A 249 -14.41 -3.10 37.93
CA ALA A 249 -15.45 -2.74 36.94
C ALA A 249 -16.84 -3.03 37.52
N GLY A 250 -17.80 -2.12 37.35
CA GLY A 250 -19.14 -2.20 37.95
C GLY A 250 -19.22 -1.87 39.44
N GLN A 251 -18.10 -1.53 40.09
CA GLN A 251 -18.10 -1.15 41.51
C GLN A 251 -18.75 0.23 41.72
N VAL A 252 -19.59 0.33 42.75
CA VAL A 252 -20.10 1.61 43.25
C VAL A 252 -18.96 2.36 43.95
N ILE A 253 -18.76 3.61 43.58
CA ILE A 253 -17.64 4.43 44.05
C ILE A 253 -18.13 5.82 44.45
N GLY A 254 -17.40 6.49 45.33
CA GLY A 254 -17.65 7.86 45.74
C GLY A 254 -16.84 8.86 44.92
N ILE A 255 -17.37 10.08 44.83
CA ILE A 255 -16.65 11.26 44.34
C ILE A 255 -16.52 12.21 45.53
N GLY A 256 -15.28 12.59 45.83
CA GLY A 256 -14.94 13.50 46.91
C GLY A 256 -15.19 14.97 46.57
N ALA A 257 -15.08 15.84 47.57
CA ALA A 257 -15.25 17.29 47.40
C ALA A 257 -14.20 17.94 46.49
N ASP A 258 -13.06 17.26 46.30
CA ASP A 258 -12.00 17.64 45.37
C ASP A 258 -12.22 17.12 43.94
N GLY A 259 -13.34 16.42 43.70
CA GLY A 259 -13.67 15.81 42.41
C GLY A 259 -12.92 14.51 42.12
N GLN A 260 -12.17 13.97 43.07
CA GLN A 260 -11.45 12.70 42.91
C GLN A 260 -12.27 11.50 43.40
N LEU A 261 -11.93 10.31 42.90
CA LEU A 261 -12.55 9.06 43.34
C LEU A 261 -12.10 8.68 44.74
N THR A 262 -13.06 8.20 45.52
CA THR A 262 -12.84 7.65 46.84
C THR A 262 -13.66 6.38 47.03
N ASP A 263 -13.06 5.38 47.66
CA ASP A 263 -13.73 4.16 48.13
C ASP A 263 -14.26 4.30 49.55
N ARG A 264 -14.01 5.45 50.21
CA ARG A 264 -14.44 5.73 51.58
C ARG A 264 -15.75 6.49 51.61
N TRP A 265 -16.71 5.98 52.37
CA TRP A 265 -18.03 6.58 52.50
C TRP A 265 -17.99 8.01 53.04
N VAL A 266 -17.15 8.26 54.04
CA VAL A 266 -17.06 9.55 54.75
C VAL A 266 -16.53 10.69 53.88
N ASP A 267 -15.73 10.36 52.86
CA ASP A 267 -15.13 11.33 51.96
C ASP A 267 -16.02 11.63 50.74
N ALA A 268 -17.03 10.79 50.48
CA ALA A 268 -17.88 10.87 49.31
C ALA A 268 -19.00 11.92 49.47
N ILE A 269 -19.08 12.86 48.53
CA ILE A 269 -20.19 13.82 48.42
C ILE A 269 -21.19 13.46 47.32
N SER A 270 -20.77 12.61 46.38
CA SER A 270 -21.60 12.03 45.32
C SER A 270 -21.15 10.60 45.06
N PHE A 271 -21.96 9.84 44.32
CA PHE A 271 -21.70 8.43 44.05
C PHE A 271 -21.91 8.11 42.58
N ALA A 272 -21.11 7.19 42.07
CA ALA A 272 -21.13 6.75 40.68
C ALA A 272 -20.81 5.26 40.60
N VAL A 273 -20.76 4.73 39.37
CA VAL A 273 -20.34 3.36 39.09
C VAL A 273 -19.18 3.36 38.11
N LYS A 274 -18.16 2.53 38.36
CA LYS A 274 -17.08 2.33 37.41
C LYS A 274 -17.62 1.65 36.15
N SER A 275 -17.40 2.28 35.00
CA SER A 275 -17.78 1.74 33.70
C SER A 275 -17.11 0.39 33.42
N THR A 276 -17.83 -0.48 32.73
CA THR A 276 -17.34 -1.80 32.31
C THR A 276 -16.87 -1.76 30.86
N ASP A 277 -17.71 -1.24 29.96
CA ASP A 277 -17.48 -1.18 28.52
C ASP A 277 -18.15 0.07 27.90
N PRO A 278 -17.50 1.26 27.99
CA PRO A 278 -18.06 2.51 27.51
C PRO A 278 -17.98 2.63 25.99
N CYS A 279 -19.04 3.15 25.34
CA CYS A 279 -19.00 3.47 23.92
C CYS A 279 -18.21 4.75 23.61
N MET A 280 -18.14 5.64 24.59
CA MET A 280 -17.47 6.93 24.49
C MET A 280 -16.79 7.23 25.82
N VAL A 281 -15.53 7.67 25.75
CA VAL A 281 -14.76 8.06 26.94
C VAL A 281 -14.30 9.51 26.81
N GLY A 282 -14.79 10.36 27.71
CA GLY A 282 -14.36 11.74 27.87
C GLY A 282 -13.19 11.89 28.86
N GLY A 283 -12.65 13.10 28.95
CA GLY A 283 -11.63 13.42 29.95
C GLY A 283 -10.27 12.76 29.73
N ASP A 284 -9.96 12.30 28.52
CA ASP A 284 -8.68 11.64 28.17
C ASP A 284 -7.51 12.64 28.11
N LYS A 285 -7.22 13.27 29.24
CA LYS A 285 -6.18 14.27 29.45
C LYS A 285 -5.20 13.89 30.58
N TRP A 286 -5.42 12.73 31.19
CA TRP A 286 -4.70 12.29 32.39
C TRP A 286 -3.20 12.09 32.19
N SER A 287 -2.76 11.84 30.96
CA SER A 287 -1.36 11.66 30.58
C SER A 287 -0.69 12.89 29.97
N GLN A 288 -1.41 14.01 29.80
CA GLN A 288 -0.90 15.19 29.08
C GLN A 288 0.43 15.73 29.64
N GLN A 289 0.65 15.59 30.95
CA GLN A 289 1.88 16.02 31.61
C GLN A 289 3.13 15.26 31.16
N LEU A 290 3.01 14.08 30.53
CA LEU A 290 4.16 13.34 30.00
C LEU A 290 4.68 13.90 28.67
N GLY A 291 3.91 14.77 28.02
CA GLY A 291 4.24 15.23 26.67
C GLY A 291 4.10 14.13 25.60
N PRO A 292 4.62 14.36 24.39
CA PRO A 292 4.54 13.39 23.31
C PRO A 292 5.44 12.17 23.58
N ARG A 293 4.95 10.99 23.23
CA ARG A 293 5.75 9.76 23.26
C ARG A 293 6.98 9.91 22.34
N PRO A 294 8.20 9.54 22.78
CA PRO A 294 9.37 9.51 21.92
C PRO A 294 9.14 8.68 20.65
N ALA A 295 9.80 9.06 19.56
CA ALA A 295 9.67 8.35 18.29
C ALA A 295 10.11 6.88 18.44
N SER A 296 9.29 5.95 17.94
CA SER A 296 9.65 4.54 17.91
C SER A 296 10.90 4.34 17.06
N VAL A 297 11.91 3.68 17.62
CA VAL A 297 13.15 3.33 16.93
C VAL A 297 13.05 1.93 16.31
N THR A 298 13.75 1.71 15.21
CA THR A 298 13.93 0.36 14.62
C THR A 298 15.39 -0.03 14.73
N ARG A 299 15.65 -1.29 15.08
CA ARG A 299 17.00 -1.82 15.21
C ARG A 299 17.68 -1.86 13.85
N THR A 300 18.89 -1.33 13.77
CA THR A 300 19.76 -1.49 12.61
C THR A 300 20.35 -2.90 12.67
N LEU A 301 20.14 -3.71 11.63
CA LEU A 301 20.71 -5.05 11.53
C LEU A 301 22.01 -5.02 10.74
N ASP A 302 22.87 -6.02 10.98
CA ASP A 302 24.07 -6.24 10.19
C ASP A 302 23.71 -6.34 8.70
N SER A 303 24.51 -5.68 7.87
CA SER A 303 24.33 -5.69 6.42
C SER A 303 25.69 -5.72 5.72
N VAL A 304 25.67 -5.93 4.41
CA VAL A 304 26.88 -5.95 3.59
C VAL A 304 26.69 -4.94 2.46
N GLU A 305 27.67 -4.04 2.31
CA GLU A 305 27.69 -3.07 1.22
C GLU A 305 28.75 -3.46 0.18
N SER A 306 28.39 -3.35 -1.11
CA SER A 306 29.33 -3.57 -2.20
C SER A 306 30.05 -2.27 -2.55
N GLN A 307 31.35 -2.19 -2.23
CA GLN A 307 32.17 -1.03 -2.55
C GLN A 307 33.00 -1.28 -3.81
N LEU A 308 32.99 -0.32 -4.73
CA LEU A 308 33.81 -0.37 -5.93
C LEU A 308 35.30 -0.26 -5.57
N VAL A 309 36.09 -1.25 -6.01
CA VAL A 309 37.56 -1.29 -5.81
C VAL A 309 38.29 -0.81 -7.06
N SER A 310 37.80 -1.17 -8.24
CA SER A 310 38.33 -0.66 -9.50
C SER A 310 37.24 -0.56 -10.55
N GLU A 311 37.24 0.55 -11.29
CA GLU A 311 36.36 0.77 -12.43
C GLU A 311 36.59 -0.24 -13.55
N ALA A 312 35.58 -0.42 -14.40
CA ALA A 312 35.73 -1.20 -15.61
C ALA A 312 36.65 -0.47 -16.59
N GLN A 313 37.56 -1.20 -17.24
CA GLN A 313 38.41 -0.68 -18.31
C GLN A 313 37.97 -1.27 -19.63
N ALA A 314 37.75 -0.40 -20.63
CA ALA A 314 37.41 -0.82 -21.98
C ALA A 314 38.60 -1.54 -22.65
N ALA A 315 38.30 -2.42 -23.59
CA ALA A 315 39.34 -3.02 -24.42
C ALA A 315 40.00 -1.94 -25.28
N ILE A 316 41.32 -1.98 -25.39
CA ILE A 316 42.09 -1.14 -26.31
C ILE A 316 42.52 -2.05 -27.46
N GLU A 317 42.15 -1.70 -28.68
CA GLU A 317 42.52 -2.47 -29.87
C GLU A 317 44.02 -2.35 -30.16
N ALA A 318 44.58 -3.36 -30.83
CA ALA A 318 45.97 -3.34 -31.25
C ALA A 318 46.18 -2.25 -32.31
N VAL A 319 47.22 -1.43 -32.14
CA VAL A 319 47.58 -0.37 -33.09
C VAL A 319 48.75 -0.85 -33.95
N TYR A 320 48.58 -0.76 -35.26
CA TYR A 320 49.57 -1.16 -36.26
C TYR A 320 49.97 0.03 -37.13
N ASP A 321 51.23 0.07 -37.55
CA ASP A 321 51.71 0.93 -38.63
C ASP A 321 52.26 0.04 -39.76
N GLY A 322 51.47 -0.11 -40.82
CA GLY A 322 51.67 -1.13 -41.84
C GLY A 322 51.53 -2.55 -41.26
N LEU A 323 52.58 -3.37 -41.38
CA LEU A 323 52.64 -4.74 -40.83
C LEU A 323 53.32 -4.80 -39.46
N THR A 324 53.77 -3.66 -38.92
CA THR A 324 54.50 -3.59 -37.65
C THR A 324 53.53 -3.28 -36.51
N LEU A 325 53.49 -4.14 -35.49
CA LEU A 325 52.70 -3.92 -34.29
C LEU A 325 53.34 -2.82 -33.44
N LEU A 326 52.64 -1.70 -33.25
CA LEU A 326 53.09 -0.60 -32.40
C LEU A 326 52.64 -0.80 -30.95
N THR A 327 51.41 -1.28 -30.72
CA THR A 327 50.89 -1.51 -29.37
C THR A 327 49.94 -2.72 -29.39
N PRO A 328 50.15 -3.73 -28.53
CA PRO A 328 49.27 -4.90 -28.47
C PRO A 328 47.89 -4.53 -27.93
N ALA A 329 46.88 -5.33 -28.32
CA ALA A 329 45.53 -5.17 -27.78
C ALA A 329 45.51 -5.45 -26.27
N VAL A 330 44.79 -4.62 -25.52
CA VAL A 330 44.54 -4.82 -24.09
C VAL A 330 43.08 -5.24 -23.94
N PRO A 331 42.79 -6.43 -23.35
CA PRO A 331 41.42 -6.88 -23.18
C PRO A 331 40.67 -6.01 -22.16
N ALA A 332 39.35 -5.93 -22.31
CA ALA A 332 38.50 -5.25 -21.34
C ALA A 332 38.59 -5.93 -19.97
N LYS A 333 38.57 -5.12 -18.90
CA LYS A 333 38.57 -5.59 -17.52
C LYS A 333 37.27 -5.13 -16.84
N ALA A 334 36.55 -6.08 -16.24
CA ALA A 334 35.34 -5.77 -15.50
C ALA A 334 35.64 -4.98 -14.22
N ALA A 335 34.65 -4.21 -13.76
CA ALA A 335 34.71 -3.56 -12.46
C ALA A 335 34.83 -4.60 -11.35
N VAL A 336 35.68 -4.34 -10.35
CA VAL A 336 35.88 -5.21 -9.20
C VAL A 336 35.23 -4.56 -8.00
N TYR A 337 34.39 -5.31 -7.30
CA TYR A 337 33.74 -4.89 -6.07
C TYR A 337 34.28 -5.71 -4.90
N ARG A 338 34.33 -5.09 -3.72
CA ARG A 338 34.58 -5.77 -2.46
C ARG A 338 33.36 -5.62 -1.59
N GLU A 339 32.96 -6.72 -0.97
CA GLU A 339 31.95 -6.72 0.08
C GLU A 339 32.57 -6.21 1.39
N VAL A 340 31.95 -5.19 1.95
CA VAL A 340 32.32 -4.59 3.23
C VAL A 340 31.17 -4.83 4.21
N PRO A 341 31.40 -5.55 5.32
CA PRO A 341 30.38 -5.71 6.35
C PRO A 341 30.13 -4.37 7.06
N LEU A 342 28.86 -4.00 7.18
CA LEU A 342 28.38 -2.89 7.98
C LEU A 342 27.72 -3.46 9.23
N ALA A 343 28.34 -3.23 10.39
CA ALA A 343 27.77 -3.63 11.67
C ALA A 343 26.48 -2.84 11.95
N GLY A 344 25.45 -3.55 12.39
CA GLY A 344 24.23 -2.98 12.93
C GLY A 344 24.41 -2.46 14.35
N ASP A 345 23.29 -2.15 15.01
CA ASP A 345 23.31 -1.70 16.41
C ASP A 345 23.76 -2.86 17.32
N THR A 346 24.72 -2.59 18.22
CA THR A 346 25.00 -3.54 19.31
C THR A 346 23.79 -3.66 20.24
N ASP A 347 23.73 -4.69 21.08
CA ASP A 347 22.64 -4.84 22.04
C ASP A 347 22.59 -3.65 23.02
N GLU A 348 23.74 -3.10 23.41
CA GLU A 348 23.84 -1.91 24.26
C GLU A 348 23.33 -0.65 23.56
N GLU A 349 23.73 -0.41 22.31
CA GLU A 349 23.25 0.73 21.51
C GLU A 349 21.75 0.65 21.26
N TRP A 350 21.25 -0.55 20.95
CA TRP A 350 19.84 -0.82 20.77
C TRP A 350 19.03 -0.59 22.05
N ALA A 351 19.53 -1.06 23.19
CA ALA A 351 18.91 -0.83 24.50
C ALA A 351 18.86 0.66 24.85
N ALA A 352 19.96 1.40 24.63
CA ALA A 352 20.03 2.83 24.87
C ALA A 352 19.03 3.62 24.00
N ARG A 353 18.88 3.25 22.72
CA ARG A 353 17.93 3.89 21.80
C ARG A 353 16.46 3.65 22.18
N GLN A 354 16.13 2.48 22.74
CA GLN A 354 14.77 2.16 23.17
C GLN A 354 14.41 2.68 24.56
N ALA A 355 15.40 2.89 25.43
CA ALA A 355 15.19 3.27 26.82
C ALA A 355 14.23 4.46 27.02
N PRO A 356 14.28 5.56 26.23
CA PRO A 356 13.33 6.67 26.38
C PRO A 356 11.86 6.26 26.17
N GLY A 357 11.60 5.38 25.20
CA GLY A 357 10.25 4.87 24.94
C GLY A 357 9.75 3.99 26.09
N LEU A 358 10.60 3.13 26.63
CA LEU A 358 10.27 2.27 27.78
C LEU A 358 10.00 3.09 29.05
N VAL A 359 10.79 4.14 29.31
CA VAL A 359 10.57 5.06 30.44
C VAL A 359 9.24 5.80 30.29
N PHE A 360 8.92 6.27 29.07
CA PHE A 360 7.63 6.89 28.79
C PHE A 360 6.47 5.92 29.02
N ASP A 361 6.55 4.70 28.50
CA ASP A 361 5.49 3.69 28.61
C ASP A 361 5.28 3.28 30.08
N ALA A 362 6.36 3.16 30.86
CA ALA A 362 6.28 2.91 32.30
C ALA A 362 5.63 4.07 33.07
N ALA A 363 5.97 5.31 32.74
CA ALA A 363 5.35 6.50 33.33
C ALA A 363 3.87 6.61 32.94
N LEU A 364 3.53 6.30 31.68
CA LEU A 364 2.16 6.28 31.18
C LEU A 364 1.31 5.26 31.93
N GLU A 365 1.79 4.03 32.09
CA GLU A 365 1.08 3.00 32.86
C GLU A 365 0.95 3.38 34.36
N ALA A 366 1.96 4.05 34.92
CA ALA A 366 1.88 4.57 36.28
C ALA A 366 0.79 5.65 36.45
N LEU A 367 0.57 6.51 35.45
CA LEU A 367 -0.52 7.48 35.44
C LEU A 367 -1.88 6.83 35.17
N ARG A 368 -1.94 5.84 34.26
CA ARG A 368 -3.17 5.11 33.94
C ARG A 368 -3.78 4.44 35.17
N LYS A 369 -2.95 3.98 36.11
CA LYS A 369 -3.38 3.40 37.40
C LYS A 369 -4.03 4.40 38.36
N LYS A 370 -3.82 5.71 38.15
CA LYS A 370 -4.36 6.79 38.98
C LYS A 370 -5.71 7.32 38.49
N VAL A 371 -6.23 6.79 37.39
CA VAL A 371 -7.52 7.17 36.84
C VAL A 371 -8.38 5.95 36.60
N ASP A 372 -9.69 6.12 36.68
CA ASP A 372 -10.68 5.11 36.32
C ASP A 372 -11.77 5.73 35.44
N ARG A 373 -12.37 4.92 34.56
CA ARG A 373 -13.48 5.32 33.69
C ARG A 373 -14.78 5.19 34.47
N ILE A 374 -15.44 6.31 34.76
CA ILE A 374 -16.66 6.36 35.56
C ILE A 374 -17.84 6.70 34.67
N ALA A 375 -18.91 5.93 34.77
CA ALA A 375 -20.08 6.11 33.93
C ALA A 375 -20.95 7.28 34.43
N PHE A 376 -21.40 8.11 33.50
CA PHE A 376 -22.28 9.26 33.76
C PHE A 376 -23.65 9.14 33.08
N ALA A 377 -23.77 8.31 32.04
CA ALA A 377 -25.01 8.06 31.34
C ALA A 377 -24.97 6.71 30.62
N GLY A 378 -26.13 6.15 30.29
CA GLY A 378 -26.25 4.88 29.58
C GLY A 378 -26.43 3.69 30.52
N GLN A 379 -26.03 2.50 30.08
CA GLN A 379 -26.29 1.25 30.79
C GLN A 379 -25.01 0.62 31.31
N VAL A 380 -24.98 0.25 32.60
CA VAL A 380 -23.79 -0.34 33.24
C VAL A 380 -24.18 -1.54 34.09
N PRO A 381 -23.48 -2.68 33.96
CA PRO A 381 -23.50 -3.75 34.96
C PRO A 381 -22.88 -3.25 36.28
N CYS A 382 -23.69 -3.22 37.33
CA CYS A 382 -23.30 -2.85 38.69
C CYS A 382 -23.07 -4.12 39.52
N ASN A 383 -22.04 -4.13 40.38
CA ASN A 383 -21.69 -5.26 41.25
C ASN A 383 -22.64 -5.39 42.45
N VAL A 384 -23.95 -5.36 42.18
CA VAL A 384 -25.03 -5.61 43.12
C VAL A 384 -25.85 -6.78 42.56
N VAL A 385 -25.93 -7.86 43.33
CA VAL A 385 -26.66 -9.07 42.97
C VAL A 385 -28.02 -9.11 43.68
N GLY A 386 -28.96 -9.89 43.14
CA GLY A 386 -30.29 -10.06 43.73
C GLY A 386 -31.23 -8.87 43.55
N ALA A 387 -30.83 -7.84 42.80
CA ALA A 387 -31.71 -6.76 42.40
C ALA A 387 -32.65 -7.21 41.27
N VAL A 388 -33.88 -6.70 41.27
CA VAL A 388 -34.87 -6.95 40.22
C VAL A 388 -35.13 -5.68 39.40
N PRO A 389 -35.51 -5.81 38.12
CA PRO A 389 -35.90 -4.66 37.29
C PRO A 389 -36.97 -3.79 37.97
N GLY A 390 -36.77 -2.47 37.93
CA GLY A 390 -37.62 -1.50 38.60
C GLY A 390 -37.03 -0.92 39.89
N GLN A 391 -36.13 -1.64 40.56
CA GLN A 391 -35.46 -1.15 41.77
C GLN A 391 -34.40 -0.09 41.46
N PHE A 392 -34.05 0.71 42.45
CA PHE A 392 -32.93 1.64 42.39
C PHE A 392 -31.73 1.07 43.13
N ILE A 393 -30.54 1.24 42.56
CA ILE A 393 -29.29 0.96 43.29
C ILE A 393 -28.92 2.20 44.08
N VAL A 394 -29.04 2.09 45.40
CA VAL A 394 -28.75 3.17 46.34
C VAL A 394 -27.43 2.89 47.04
N PRO A 395 -26.45 3.82 46.99
CA PRO A 395 -25.21 3.65 47.73
C PRO A 395 -25.48 3.72 49.24
N VAL A 396 -24.83 2.83 49.98
CA VAL A 396 -24.84 2.76 51.45
C VAL A 396 -23.44 2.49 51.98
N GLN A 397 -23.23 2.86 53.24
CA GLN A 397 -21.99 2.63 53.95
C GLN A 397 -21.85 1.15 54.31
N GLN A 398 -20.69 0.57 54.02
CA GLN A 398 -20.31 -0.77 54.48
C GLN A 398 -18.93 -0.71 55.13
N GLY A 399 -18.91 -0.68 56.48
CA GLY A 399 -17.69 -0.37 57.22
C GLY A 399 -17.22 1.05 56.89
N GLU A 400 -15.95 1.19 56.49
CA GLU A 400 -15.42 2.46 55.96
C GLU A 400 -15.78 2.67 54.47
N GLY A 401 -16.19 1.60 53.79
CA GLY A 401 -16.36 1.56 52.34
C GLY A 401 -17.77 1.89 51.85
N ILE A 402 -17.93 1.81 50.53
CA ILE A 402 -19.17 2.08 49.80
C ILE A 402 -19.67 0.79 49.13
N THR A 403 -20.95 0.50 49.28
CA THR A 403 -21.63 -0.57 48.54
C THR A 403 -22.99 -0.08 48.02
N GLY A 404 -23.64 -0.86 47.17
CA GLY A 404 -24.98 -0.57 46.67
C GLY A 404 -26.00 -1.57 47.19
N ILE A 405 -27.21 -1.10 47.53
CA ILE A 405 -28.36 -1.96 47.82
C ILE A 405 -29.51 -1.67 46.84
N PRO A 406 -30.27 -2.69 46.44
CA PRO A 406 -31.52 -2.47 45.73
C PRO A 406 -32.59 -1.92 46.69
N VAL A 407 -33.35 -0.92 46.24
CA VAL A 407 -34.48 -0.35 46.96
C VAL A 407 -35.66 -0.23 46.01
N ASN A 408 -36.86 -0.63 46.44
CA ASN A 408 -38.07 -0.50 45.63
C ASN A 408 -38.46 0.98 45.47
N GLU A 409 -39.13 1.30 44.37
CA GLU A 409 -39.49 2.69 44.03
C GLU A 409 -40.46 3.31 45.06
N ASP A 410 -41.36 2.51 45.63
CA ASP A 410 -42.32 2.90 46.67
C ASP A 410 -41.69 3.10 48.06
N GLU A 411 -40.53 2.49 48.31
CA GLU A 411 -39.76 2.62 49.55
C GLU A 411 -38.65 3.69 49.46
N LEU A 412 -38.45 4.27 48.27
CA LEU A 412 -37.35 5.17 47.99
C LEU A 412 -37.61 6.56 48.58
N THR A 413 -36.76 6.98 49.52
CA THR A 413 -36.78 8.37 50.00
C THR A 413 -36.15 9.32 48.97
N LEU A 414 -36.56 10.60 48.97
CA LEU A 414 -35.95 11.61 48.10
C LEU A 414 -34.42 11.69 48.28
N LYS A 415 -33.92 11.58 49.51
CA LYS A 415 -32.47 11.59 49.79
C LYS A 415 -31.75 10.39 49.15
N GLN A 416 -32.36 9.21 49.20
CA GLN A 416 -31.81 8.02 48.53
C GLN A 416 -31.88 8.16 47.01
N TYR A 417 -32.98 8.68 46.47
CA TYR A 417 -33.14 8.95 45.05
C TYR A 417 -32.08 9.94 44.52
N MET A 418 -31.83 11.03 45.25
CA MET A 418 -30.83 12.04 44.87
C MET A 418 -29.43 11.43 44.70
N ARG A 419 -29.05 10.50 45.58
CA ARG A 419 -27.73 9.83 45.56
C ARG A 419 -27.70 8.49 44.82
N ALA A 420 -28.83 8.01 44.30
CA ALA A 420 -28.92 6.70 43.66
C ALA A 420 -28.04 6.65 42.40
N ILE A 421 -27.44 5.50 42.15
CA ILE A 421 -26.61 5.25 40.97
C ILE A 421 -27.47 5.21 39.71
N GLY A 422 -28.66 4.61 39.82
CA GLY A 422 -29.52 4.39 38.67
C GLY A 422 -30.66 3.42 38.95
N LYS A 423 -31.51 3.23 37.95
CA LYS A 423 -32.62 2.28 37.98
C LYS A 423 -32.21 0.97 37.31
N VAL A 424 -32.48 -0.15 37.96
CA VAL A 424 -32.25 -1.50 37.42
C VAL A 424 -33.25 -1.75 36.31
N ILE A 425 -32.76 -2.15 35.14
CA ILE A 425 -33.59 -2.46 33.97
C ILE A 425 -33.55 -3.94 33.57
N ALA A 426 -32.51 -4.64 34.00
CA ALA A 426 -32.30 -6.06 33.74
C ALA A 426 -31.29 -6.63 34.73
N THR A 427 -31.16 -7.95 34.72
CA THR A 427 -30.11 -8.69 35.42
C THR A 427 -29.21 -9.32 34.35
N GLU A 428 -27.90 -9.29 34.56
CA GLU A 428 -26.92 -9.99 33.72
C GLU A 428 -26.95 -11.49 33.99
N ASP A 429 -26.38 -12.29 33.08
CA ASP A 429 -26.30 -13.76 33.23
C ASP A 429 -25.51 -14.18 34.49
N ASP A 430 -24.59 -13.34 34.96
CA ASP A 430 -23.82 -13.53 36.18
C ASP A 430 -24.54 -13.05 37.46
N GLY A 431 -25.80 -12.59 37.34
CA GLY A 431 -26.64 -12.13 38.44
C GLY A 431 -26.46 -10.67 38.83
N ARG A 432 -25.56 -9.92 38.19
CA ARG A 432 -25.38 -8.48 38.46
C ARG A 432 -26.52 -7.64 37.91
N ALA A 433 -26.82 -6.54 38.58
CA ALA A 433 -27.83 -5.58 38.15
C ALA A 433 -27.33 -4.73 36.97
N ARG A 434 -28.06 -4.69 35.86
CA ARG A 434 -27.85 -3.71 34.79
C ARG A 434 -28.66 -2.46 35.08
N VAL A 435 -27.98 -1.35 35.30
CA VAL A 435 -28.61 -0.06 35.65
C VAL A 435 -28.58 0.92 34.48
N ILE A 436 -29.66 1.68 34.29
CA ILE A 436 -29.57 2.97 33.58
C ILE A 436 -29.00 3.98 34.58
N VAL A 437 -27.80 4.47 34.29
CA VAL A 437 -27.09 5.43 35.13
C VAL A 437 -27.89 6.72 35.23
N LYS A 438 -28.15 7.15 36.46
CA LYS A 438 -28.74 8.45 36.75
C LYS A 438 -27.63 9.49 36.69
N VAL A 439 -27.85 10.54 35.92
CA VAL A 439 -26.94 11.69 35.89
C VAL A 439 -26.88 12.27 37.30
N ALA A 440 -25.66 12.39 37.84
CA ALA A 440 -25.38 12.89 39.18
C ALA A 440 -25.82 14.34 39.34
#